data_AF-A0A7S2QIS1-F1
#
_entry.id   AF-A0A7S2QIS1-F1
#
_cell.length_a   1.000
_cell.length_b   1.000
_cell.length_c   1.000
_cell.angle_alpha   90.00
_cell.angle_beta   90.00
_cell.angle_gamma   90.00
#
_symmetry.space_group_name_H-M   'P 1'
#
loop_
_entity.id
_entity.type
_entity.pdbx_description
1 polymer ?
#
loop_
_entity_poly.entity_id
_entity_poly.type
_entity_poly.pdbx_seq_one_letter_code
_entity_poly.pdbx_strand_id
1 'polypeptide(L)'
;METGGQSVTVQVCGRRERVSVPQVTARALAAAVERRFEVRPPFLFADQQGRVLPDDAAIASYVGLGDPLVVRLTEGVLHDFGRRVDQMRHLQWGFLADQLAAAKQDGSEQKADMQKWGLAVEQEQAARQAADAQLQSSVSALHEQLVQDRAARDALQKKVEERTGEVQLKLRQALDHVQGLLSKERDGIHAALAAESAARDEANARMRKDVSDIKDALAAEEGQRKFADDALRLSLQQAESFTGRDNEGRLIQMQGLANSVKDLQASLHEVKTEVGKAHFTIGSKYQDAEQMHKQGAGEHARQLGELQRALDVEAKERQVLGDTVRHLAAELARRSDEEAQARGSEIERLTRFISEESDRRQEGYRQVKASVSSLEPLSGQPSQVRELEQTILECRELMRAEQGERENLLGDLARKNELLQASVARLREDCKEAMQREVRSRVDREQAVREEMERRLHEVRSDVEVLAGHLYRDDAHSHASGKDLGGFGSARLVGHDFGAGRDAYGG
;
A
#
# COMPACT_ATOMS: atom_id res chain seq x y z
N MET A 1 -1.62 -46.55 96.79
CA MET A 1 -1.27 -46.03 98.12
C MET A 1 -0.69 -44.64 97.92
N GLU A 2 -1.36 -43.61 98.42
CA GLU A 2 -0.88 -42.24 98.32
C GLU A 2 0.12 -41.98 99.46
N THR A 3 1.41 -41.92 99.14
CA THR A 3 2.42 -41.50 100.10
C THR A 3 2.27 -39.99 100.32
N GLY A 4 1.74 -39.61 101.48
CA GLY A 4 1.48 -38.21 101.85
C GLY A 4 2.74 -37.35 101.87
N GLY A 5 3.10 -36.77 100.72
CA GLY A 5 4.27 -35.93 100.56
C GLY A 5 4.12 -34.61 101.30
N GLN A 6 5.09 -34.31 102.16
CA GLN A 6 5.14 -33.04 102.88
C GLN A 6 5.57 -31.93 101.91
N SER A 7 4.80 -30.84 101.88
CA SER A 7 4.93 -29.78 100.89
C SER A 7 5.69 -28.60 101.47
N VAL A 8 6.97 -28.48 101.12
CA VAL A 8 7.94 -27.55 101.71
C VAL A 8 8.17 -26.36 100.79
N THR A 9 8.08 -25.14 101.31
CA THR A 9 8.48 -23.95 100.54
C THR A 9 10.00 -23.79 100.64
N VAL A 10 10.68 -23.69 99.50
CA VAL A 10 12.14 -23.59 99.41
C VAL A 10 12.53 -22.38 98.56
N GLN A 11 13.55 -21.65 99.00
CA GLN A 11 14.11 -20.49 98.31
C GLN A 11 15.53 -20.79 97.80
N VAL A 12 15.72 -20.83 96.48
CA VAL A 12 17.04 -21.00 95.83
C VAL A 12 17.36 -19.71 95.05
N CYS A 13 18.49 -19.05 95.34
CA CYS A 13 18.95 -17.86 94.61
C CYS A 13 17.86 -16.77 94.41
N GLY A 14 16.96 -16.58 95.38
CA GLY A 14 15.85 -15.62 95.34
C GLY A 14 14.53 -16.17 94.78
N ARG A 15 14.55 -17.24 93.96
CA ARG A 15 13.36 -17.92 93.46
C ARG A 15 12.75 -18.80 94.56
N ARG A 16 11.47 -18.59 94.89
CA ARG A 16 10.70 -19.37 95.87
C ARG A 16 9.76 -20.33 95.17
N GLU A 17 9.82 -21.63 95.49
CA GLU A 17 8.86 -22.62 95.02
C GLU A 17 8.50 -23.63 96.12
N ARG A 18 7.37 -24.33 95.95
CA ARG A 18 6.95 -25.40 96.86
C ARG A 18 7.31 -26.77 96.26
N VAL A 19 8.15 -27.52 96.97
CA VAL A 19 8.54 -28.89 96.60
C VAL A 19 7.79 -29.90 97.45
N SER A 20 7.40 -31.03 96.87
CA SER A 20 6.84 -32.16 97.62
C SER A 20 7.95 -33.19 97.90
N VAL A 21 8.14 -33.55 99.17
CA VAL A 21 9.11 -34.56 99.59
C VAL A 21 8.42 -35.68 100.39
N PRO A 22 8.81 -36.96 100.23
CA PRO A 22 8.21 -38.06 100.99
C PRO A 22 8.56 -38.00 102.49
N GLN A 23 9.72 -37.42 102.82
CA GLN A 23 10.20 -37.14 104.17
C GLN A 23 11.04 -35.87 104.12
N VAL A 24 10.99 -35.04 105.17
CA VAL A 24 11.80 -33.81 105.28
C VAL A 24 13.20 -34.18 105.80
N THR A 25 14.07 -34.55 104.86
CA THR A 25 15.51 -34.78 105.08
C THR A 25 16.31 -33.99 104.07
N ALA A 26 17.55 -33.61 104.41
CA ALA A 26 18.48 -32.91 103.53
C ALA A 26 18.66 -33.64 102.20
N ARG A 27 18.70 -34.99 102.20
CA ARG A 27 18.81 -35.81 100.98
C ARG A 27 17.56 -35.75 100.11
N ALA A 28 16.36 -35.86 100.70
CA ALA A 28 15.11 -35.80 99.96
C ALA A 28 14.84 -34.39 99.40
N LEU A 29 15.11 -33.36 100.21
CA LEU A 29 15.04 -31.95 99.80
C LEU A 29 16.07 -31.64 98.71
N ALA A 30 17.31 -32.14 98.81
CA ALA A 30 18.32 -31.94 97.76
C ALA A 30 17.86 -32.53 96.42
N ALA A 31 17.37 -33.78 96.42
CA ALA A 31 16.87 -34.42 95.20
C ALA A 31 15.61 -33.71 94.62
N ALA A 32 14.76 -33.14 95.46
CA ALA A 32 13.60 -32.35 95.02
C ALA A 32 14.00 -30.97 94.48
N VAL A 33 14.98 -30.31 95.11
CA VAL A 33 15.55 -29.03 94.67
C VAL A 33 16.28 -29.19 93.34
N GLU A 34 17.12 -30.22 93.20
CA GLU A 34 17.84 -30.52 91.96
C GLU A 34 16.89 -30.72 90.77
N ARG A 35 15.81 -31.50 90.96
CA ARG A 35 14.79 -31.73 89.92
C ARG A 35 13.94 -30.50 89.61
N ARG A 36 13.81 -29.54 90.53
CA ARG A 36 12.86 -28.42 90.42
C ARG A 36 13.51 -27.08 90.03
N PHE A 37 14.77 -26.91 90.37
CA PHE A 37 15.55 -25.70 90.11
C PHE A 37 16.76 -25.94 89.19
N GLU A 38 16.99 -27.18 88.74
CA GLU A 38 18.05 -27.61 87.80
C GLU A 38 19.51 -27.33 88.25
N VAL A 39 19.67 -26.94 89.52
CA VAL A 39 20.95 -26.83 90.23
C VAL A 39 21.40 -28.19 90.74
N ARG A 40 22.71 -28.47 90.77
CA ARG A 40 23.25 -29.71 91.36
C ARG A 40 23.70 -29.53 92.81
N PRO A 41 23.57 -30.55 93.67
CA PRO A 41 24.21 -30.56 94.99
C PRO A 41 25.74 -30.53 94.88
N PRO A 42 26.49 -30.14 95.93
CA PRO A 42 26.03 -29.97 97.31
C PRO A 42 25.36 -28.62 97.62
N PHE A 43 24.33 -28.71 98.46
CA PHE A 43 23.54 -27.60 98.97
C PHE A 43 23.74 -27.45 100.49
N LEU A 44 23.59 -26.23 101.00
CA LEU A 44 23.45 -25.97 102.44
C LEU A 44 22.04 -25.42 102.71
N PHE A 45 21.32 -26.08 103.61
CA PHE A 45 19.99 -25.64 104.05
C PHE A 45 20.11 -24.67 105.22
N ALA A 46 19.34 -23.58 105.20
CA ALA A 46 19.41 -22.50 106.17
C ALA A 46 18.03 -21.92 106.49
N ASP A 47 17.90 -21.26 107.63
CA ASP A 47 16.74 -20.46 107.96
C ASP A 47 16.66 -19.14 107.16
N GLN A 48 15.55 -18.41 107.28
CA GLN A 48 15.40 -17.08 106.66
C GLN A 48 16.44 -16.04 107.14
N GLN A 49 17.06 -16.27 108.30
CA GLN A 49 18.12 -15.44 108.87
C GLN A 49 19.53 -15.86 108.36
N GLY A 50 19.61 -16.86 107.48
CA GLY A 50 20.83 -17.31 106.82
C GLY A 50 21.71 -18.28 107.62
N ARG A 51 21.24 -18.74 108.79
CA ARG A 51 21.93 -19.70 109.66
C ARG A 51 21.73 -21.12 109.13
N VAL A 52 22.82 -21.87 108.96
CA VAL A 52 22.79 -23.22 108.40
C VAL A 52 22.20 -24.21 109.42
N LEU A 53 21.27 -25.05 108.96
CA LEU A 53 20.67 -26.13 109.74
C LEU A 53 21.57 -27.38 109.60
N PRO A 54 22.13 -27.93 110.69
CA PRO A 54 23.23 -28.89 110.60
C PRO A 54 22.79 -30.33 110.31
N ASP A 55 21.53 -30.69 110.60
CA ASP A 55 21.01 -32.05 110.49
C ASP A 55 19.54 -32.11 110.03
N ASP A 56 19.07 -33.32 109.72
CA ASP A 56 17.69 -33.57 109.29
C ASP A 56 16.66 -33.17 110.36
N ALA A 57 17.02 -33.24 111.65
CA ALA A 57 16.13 -32.89 112.75
C ALA A 57 15.87 -31.37 112.83
N ALA A 58 16.92 -30.55 112.69
CA ALA A 58 16.81 -29.10 112.61
C ALA A 58 16.04 -28.67 111.36
N ILE A 59 16.28 -29.31 110.22
CA ILE A 59 15.54 -29.03 108.97
C ILE A 59 14.05 -29.39 109.12
N ALA A 60 13.72 -30.57 109.64
CA ALA A 60 12.34 -30.98 109.89
C ALA A 60 11.62 -30.07 110.91
N SER A 61 12.31 -29.67 111.98
CA SER A 61 11.77 -28.76 112.99
C SER A 61 11.51 -27.35 112.41
N TYR A 62 12.42 -26.81 111.60
CA TYR A 62 12.24 -25.50 110.98
C TYR A 62 11.12 -25.50 109.94
N VAL A 63 11.05 -26.53 109.09
CA VAL A 63 9.95 -26.72 108.11
C VAL A 63 8.60 -26.87 108.82
N GLY A 64 8.56 -27.45 110.02
CA GLY A 64 7.36 -27.54 110.86
C GLY A 64 6.77 -26.19 111.29
N LEU A 65 7.54 -25.09 111.20
CA LEU A 65 7.06 -23.72 111.46
C LEU A 65 6.31 -23.12 110.25
N GLY A 66 6.35 -23.77 109.08
CA GLY A 66 5.75 -23.29 107.82
C GLY A 66 6.59 -22.26 107.05
N ASP A 67 7.75 -21.88 107.60
CA ASP A 67 8.68 -20.91 107.03
C ASP A 67 9.38 -21.43 105.76
N PRO A 68 9.73 -20.56 104.79
CA PRO A 68 10.49 -20.96 103.60
C PRO A 68 11.95 -21.29 103.95
N LEU A 69 12.36 -22.52 103.66
CA LEU A 69 13.72 -23.01 103.84
C LEU A 69 14.65 -22.40 102.78
N VAL A 70 15.76 -21.77 103.18
CA VAL A 70 16.71 -21.15 102.27
C VAL A 70 17.77 -22.16 101.85
N VAL A 71 17.95 -22.35 100.54
CA VAL A 71 19.04 -23.15 99.97
C VAL A 71 20.15 -22.22 99.51
N ARG A 72 21.33 -22.38 100.13
CA ARG A 72 22.58 -21.77 99.69
C ARG A 72 23.32 -22.77 98.81
N LEU A 73 23.61 -22.37 97.58
CA LEU A 73 24.54 -23.10 96.72
C LEU A 73 25.96 -23.01 97.29
N THR A 74 26.75 -24.06 97.13
CA THR A 74 28.16 -24.05 97.50
C THR A 74 29.00 -23.27 96.47
N GLU A 75 30.16 -22.76 96.90
CA GLU A 75 31.03 -21.92 96.08
C GLU A 75 31.48 -22.60 94.78
N GLY A 76 31.76 -23.91 94.82
CA GLY A 76 32.08 -24.69 93.62
C GLY A 76 30.95 -24.70 92.57
N VAL A 77 29.69 -24.80 93.00
CA VAL A 77 28.53 -24.75 92.10
C VAL A 77 28.37 -23.35 91.49
N LEU A 78 28.61 -22.28 92.26
CA LEU A 78 28.60 -20.91 91.76
C LEU A 78 29.73 -20.64 90.75
N HIS A 79 30.93 -21.15 91.00
CA HIS A 79 32.07 -21.08 90.10
C HIS A 79 31.86 -21.88 88.80
N ASP A 80 31.22 -23.05 88.87
CA ASP A 80 30.82 -23.82 87.68
C ASP A 80 29.75 -23.10 86.85
N PHE A 81 28.80 -22.41 87.49
CA PHE A 81 27.89 -21.50 86.78
C PHE A 81 28.64 -20.35 86.10
N GLY A 82 29.60 -19.73 86.78
CA GLY A 82 30.48 -18.71 86.20
C GLY A 82 31.19 -19.21 84.94
N ARG A 83 31.88 -20.35 85.03
CA ARG A 83 32.57 -20.98 83.90
C ARG A 83 31.64 -21.26 82.71
N ARG A 84 30.42 -21.75 82.96
CA ARG A 84 29.42 -22.00 81.90
C ARG A 84 28.92 -20.70 81.26
N VAL A 85 28.67 -19.66 82.06
CA VAL A 85 28.27 -18.34 81.57
C VAL A 85 29.38 -17.75 80.70
N ASP A 86 30.64 -17.83 81.11
CA ASP A 86 31.77 -17.30 80.35
C ASP A 86 32.07 -18.14 79.09
N GLN A 87 31.89 -19.47 79.14
CA GLN A 87 31.95 -20.33 77.95
C GLN A 87 30.84 -19.99 76.93
N MET A 88 29.60 -19.79 77.40
CA MET A 88 28.48 -19.38 76.55
C MET A 88 28.70 -17.98 75.95
N ARG A 89 29.21 -17.03 76.75
CA ARG A 89 29.63 -15.70 76.27
C ARG A 89 30.70 -15.82 75.20
N HIS A 90 31.73 -16.64 75.40
CA HIS A 90 32.82 -16.80 74.43
C HIS A 90 32.30 -17.36 73.10
N LEU A 91 31.39 -18.35 73.12
CA LEU A 91 30.73 -18.87 71.92
C LEU A 91 29.85 -17.80 71.22
N GLN A 92 29.11 -17.00 72.00
CA GLN A 92 28.30 -15.89 71.45
C GLN A 92 29.17 -14.80 70.82
N TRP A 93 30.27 -14.40 71.47
CA TRP A 93 31.22 -13.42 70.93
C TRP A 93 31.97 -13.95 69.70
N GLY A 94 32.34 -15.24 69.68
CA GLY A 94 32.92 -15.89 68.50
C GLY A 94 31.97 -15.84 67.31
N PHE A 95 30.75 -16.35 67.46
CA PHE A 95 29.73 -16.32 66.41
C PHE A 95 29.44 -14.89 65.89
N LEU A 96 29.35 -13.90 66.79
CA LEU A 96 29.15 -12.50 66.39
C LEU A 96 30.38 -11.91 65.66
N ALA A 97 31.60 -12.33 66.02
CA ALA A 97 32.82 -11.93 65.32
C ALA A 97 32.90 -12.56 63.91
N ASP A 98 32.53 -13.85 63.78
CA ASP A 98 32.49 -14.57 62.51
C ASP A 98 31.45 -13.98 61.56
N GLN A 99 30.24 -13.68 62.06
CA GLN A 99 29.18 -12.99 61.29
C GLN A 99 29.63 -11.58 60.86
N LEU A 100 30.32 -10.84 61.73
CA LEU A 100 30.87 -9.52 61.40
C LEU A 100 32.04 -9.61 60.41
N ALA A 101 32.80 -10.70 60.40
CA ALA A 101 33.86 -10.96 59.43
C ALA A 101 33.27 -11.26 58.05
N ALA A 102 32.28 -12.16 57.97
CA ALA A 102 31.55 -12.48 56.74
C ALA A 102 30.90 -11.22 56.14
N ALA A 103 30.11 -10.47 56.91
CA ALA A 103 29.48 -9.24 56.44
C ALA A 103 30.48 -8.15 55.98
N LYS A 104 31.70 -8.14 56.52
CA LYS A 104 32.80 -7.28 56.03
C LYS A 104 33.40 -7.77 54.72
N GLN A 105 33.53 -9.09 54.55
CA GLN A 105 33.98 -9.68 53.29
C GLN A 105 32.95 -9.42 52.18
N ASP A 106 31.68 -9.79 52.39
CA ASP A 106 30.57 -9.53 51.46
C ASP A 106 30.51 -8.04 51.07
N GLY A 107 30.57 -7.14 52.07
CA GLY A 107 30.59 -5.69 51.86
C GLY A 107 31.87 -5.13 51.24
N SER A 108 32.92 -5.94 51.07
CA SER A 108 34.14 -5.61 50.32
C SER A 108 34.08 -6.15 48.88
N GLU A 109 33.54 -7.36 48.69
CA GLU A 109 33.30 -7.96 47.37
C GLU A 109 32.26 -7.17 46.59
N GLN A 110 31.13 -6.80 47.22
CA GLN A 110 30.13 -5.91 46.65
C GLN A 110 30.70 -4.54 46.22
N LYS A 111 31.69 -4.00 46.96
CA LYS A 111 32.35 -2.74 46.59
C LYS A 111 33.31 -2.93 45.41
N ALA A 112 34.06 -4.02 45.39
CA ALA A 112 34.93 -4.36 44.26
C ALA A 112 34.10 -4.58 42.98
N ASP A 113 32.97 -5.27 43.06
CA ASP A 113 32.07 -5.48 41.93
C ASP A 113 31.36 -4.19 41.50
N MET A 114 30.90 -3.36 42.44
CA MET A 114 30.37 -2.03 42.10
C MET A 114 31.41 -1.14 41.38
N GLN A 115 32.69 -1.24 41.76
CA GLN A 115 33.79 -0.57 41.04
C GLN A 115 34.03 -1.15 39.64
N LYS A 116 34.01 -2.48 39.48
CA LYS A 116 34.10 -3.13 38.15
C LYS A 116 32.95 -2.72 37.24
N TRP A 117 31.72 -2.71 37.76
CA TRP A 117 30.53 -2.29 37.01
C TRP A 117 30.56 -0.79 36.67
N GLY A 118 31.04 0.07 37.57
CA GLY A 118 31.27 1.49 37.29
C GLY A 118 32.23 1.67 36.11
N LEU A 119 33.42 1.06 36.18
CA LEU A 119 34.42 1.09 35.10
C LEU A 119 33.89 0.52 33.77
N ALA A 120 33.11 -0.56 33.82
CA ALA A 120 32.50 -1.15 32.63
C ALA A 120 31.46 -0.19 31.99
N VAL A 121 30.64 0.48 32.80
CA VAL A 121 29.66 1.48 32.33
C VAL A 121 30.36 2.73 31.77
N GLU A 122 31.43 3.20 32.40
CA GLU A 122 32.25 4.33 31.89
C GLU A 122 32.89 3.99 30.54
N GLN A 123 33.45 2.78 30.39
CA GLN A 123 34.00 2.31 29.11
C GLN A 123 32.93 2.16 28.03
N GLU A 124 31.74 1.67 28.38
CA GLU A 124 30.62 1.50 27.46
C GLU A 124 30.08 2.86 26.98
N GLN A 125 29.93 3.84 27.89
CA GLN A 125 29.56 5.21 27.56
C GLN A 125 30.62 5.90 26.68
N ALA A 126 31.91 5.73 26.98
CA ALA A 126 32.99 6.27 26.16
C ALA A 126 33.00 5.65 24.75
N ALA A 127 32.75 4.35 24.62
CA ALA A 127 32.63 3.66 23.34
C ALA A 127 31.41 4.16 22.53
N ARG A 128 30.26 4.40 23.17
CA ARG A 128 29.09 5.03 22.53
C ARG A 128 29.41 6.44 22.04
N GLN A 129 30.00 7.29 22.89
CA GLN A 129 30.34 8.67 22.51
C GLN A 129 31.33 8.72 21.35
N ALA A 130 32.31 7.81 21.30
CA ALA A 130 33.23 7.69 20.17
C ALA A 130 32.51 7.25 18.87
N ALA A 131 31.60 6.27 18.97
CA ALA A 131 30.79 5.82 17.83
C ALA A 131 29.84 6.92 17.34
N ASP A 132 29.17 7.64 18.23
CA ASP A 132 28.28 8.76 17.91
C ASP A 132 29.04 9.90 17.23
N ALA A 133 30.24 10.24 17.72
CA ALA A 133 31.11 11.24 17.09
C ALA A 133 31.58 10.80 15.68
N GLN A 134 31.93 9.53 15.50
CA GLN A 134 32.28 8.97 14.19
C GLN A 134 31.08 8.96 13.23
N LEU A 135 29.88 8.63 13.71
CA LEU A 135 28.65 8.70 12.93
C LEU A 135 28.30 10.13 12.53
N GLN A 136 28.40 11.10 13.44
CA GLN A 136 28.21 12.53 13.14
C GLN A 136 29.22 13.02 12.10
N SER A 137 30.50 12.67 12.24
CA SER A 137 31.53 13.02 11.25
C SER A 137 31.24 12.41 9.87
N SER A 138 30.79 11.16 9.82
CA SER A 138 30.42 10.46 8.58
C SER A 138 29.19 11.09 7.91
N VAL A 139 28.15 11.42 8.69
CA VAL A 139 26.94 12.09 8.20
C VAL A 139 27.26 13.49 7.67
N SER A 140 28.12 14.26 8.34
CA SER A 140 28.59 15.57 7.84
C SER A 140 29.37 15.44 6.54
N ALA A 141 30.31 14.49 6.43
CA ALA A 141 31.06 14.25 5.20
C ALA A 141 30.15 13.84 4.03
N LEU A 142 29.17 12.96 4.27
CA LEU A 142 28.16 12.59 3.28
C LEU A 142 27.26 13.77 2.89
N HIS A 143 26.94 14.67 3.83
CA HIS A 143 26.18 15.89 3.54
C HIS A 143 26.97 16.86 2.66
N GLU A 144 28.24 17.11 2.98
CA GLU A 144 29.15 17.93 2.17
C GLU A 144 29.32 17.35 0.77
N GLN A 145 29.56 16.05 0.65
CA GLN A 145 29.63 15.36 -0.65
C GLN A 145 28.32 15.53 -1.43
N LEU A 146 27.16 15.36 -0.80
CA LEU A 146 25.85 15.51 -1.45
C LEU A 146 25.58 16.96 -1.91
N VAL A 147 26.07 17.96 -1.17
CA VAL A 147 26.03 19.38 -1.58
C VAL A 147 26.95 19.64 -2.78
N GLN A 148 28.17 19.08 -2.78
CA GLN A 148 29.08 19.16 -3.93
C GLN A 148 28.50 18.48 -5.17
N ASP A 149 27.90 17.29 -5.00
CA ASP A 149 27.23 16.54 -6.07
C ASP A 149 26.06 17.32 -6.68
N ARG A 150 25.27 18.03 -5.86
CA ARG A 150 24.21 18.94 -6.34
C ARG A 150 24.81 20.09 -7.14
N ALA A 151 25.76 20.82 -6.59
CA ALA A 151 26.40 21.94 -7.28
C ALA A 151 27.07 21.52 -8.61
N ALA A 152 27.66 20.33 -8.68
CA ALA A 152 28.22 19.76 -9.90
C ALA A 152 27.13 19.41 -10.93
N ARG A 153 25.99 18.83 -10.49
CA ARG A 153 24.83 18.54 -11.35
C ARG A 153 24.18 19.82 -11.88
N ASP A 154 23.98 20.83 -11.04
CA ASP A 154 23.41 22.12 -11.43
C ASP A 154 24.32 22.82 -12.47
N ALA A 155 25.65 22.77 -12.27
CA ALA A 155 26.62 23.31 -13.22
C ALA A 155 26.69 22.51 -14.55
N LEU A 156 26.39 21.20 -14.54
CA LEU A 156 26.25 20.38 -15.75
C LEU A 156 24.92 20.65 -16.46
N GLN A 157 23.80 20.75 -15.73
CA GLN A 157 22.49 21.09 -16.27
C GLN A 157 22.55 22.44 -16.97
N LYS A 158 23.12 23.48 -16.34
CA LYS A 158 23.29 24.80 -16.97
C LYS A 158 24.07 24.73 -18.28
N LYS A 159 25.15 23.93 -18.35
CA LYS A 159 25.91 23.71 -19.60
C LYS A 159 25.12 22.97 -20.68
N VAL A 160 24.19 22.09 -20.29
CA VAL A 160 23.25 21.42 -21.22
C VAL A 160 22.19 22.40 -21.71
N GLU A 161 21.65 23.25 -20.84
CA GLU A 161 20.70 24.32 -21.21
C GLU A 161 21.35 25.34 -22.16
N GLU A 162 22.57 25.82 -21.85
CA GLU A 162 23.36 26.72 -22.70
C GLU A 162 23.59 26.11 -24.10
N ARG A 163 24.06 24.85 -24.18
CA ARG A 163 24.25 24.14 -25.45
C ARG A 163 22.94 23.88 -26.21
N THR A 164 21.86 23.60 -25.50
CA THR A 164 20.53 23.39 -26.12
C THR A 164 20.00 24.70 -26.71
N GLY A 165 20.17 25.82 -26.00
CA GLY A 165 19.86 27.17 -26.50
C GLY A 165 20.69 27.53 -27.74
N GLU A 166 21.99 27.24 -27.76
CA GLU A 166 22.83 27.39 -28.95
C GLU A 166 22.31 26.58 -30.15
N VAL A 167 21.97 25.30 -29.95
CA VAL A 167 21.47 24.42 -31.01
C VAL A 167 20.12 24.88 -31.52
N GLN A 168 19.20 25.30 -30.64
CA GLN A 168 17.91 25.89 -31.03
C GLN A 168 18.09 27.19 -31.81
N LEU A 169 19.03 28.06 -31.41
CA LEU A 169 19.33 29.30 -32.13
C LEU A 169 19.90 29.02 -33.54
N LYS A 170 20.86 28.10 -33.65
CA LYS A 170 21.45 27.67 -34.93
C LYS A 170 20.41 27.02 -35.85
N LEU A 171 19.54 26.16 -35.31
CA LEU A 171 18.43 25.55 -36.05
C LEU A 171 17.42 26.61 -36.54
N ARG A 172 17.09 27.59 -35.69
CA ARG A 172 16.18 28.69 -36.07
C ARG A 172 16.78 29.55 -37.18
N GLN A 173 18.06 29.94 -37.06
CA GLN A 173 18.77 30.67 -38.11
C GLN A 173 18.82 29.90 -39.44
N ALA A 174 18.99 28.58 -39.40
CA ALA A 174 18.94 27.73 -40.59
C ALA A 174 17.53 27.66 -41.21
N LEU A 175 16.47 27.54 -40.39
CA LEU A 175 15.08 27.58 -40.84
C LEU A 175 14.71 28.95 -41.45
N ASP A 176 15.06 30.05 -40.79
CA ASP A 176 14.83 31.41 -41.27
C ASP A 176 15.58 31.65 -42.61
N HIS A 177 16.80 31.11 -42.76
CA HIS A 177 17.56 31.15 -44.01
C HIS A 177 16.89 30.35 -45.14
N VAL A 178 16.45 29.12 -44.86
CA VAL A 178 15.74 28.28 -45.85
C VAL A 178 14.41 28.90 -46.26
N GLN A 179 13.64 29.47 -45.32
CA GLN A 179 12.42 30.24 -45.65
C GLN A 179 12.73 31.47 -46.51
N GLY A 180 13.83 32.17 -46.23
CA GLY A 180 14.31 33.29 -47.04
C GLY A 180 14.73 32.89 -48.46
N LEU A 181 15.29 31.70 -48.66
CA LEU A 181 15.57 31.14 -49.98
C LEU A 181 14.27 30.74 -50.70
N LEU A 182 13.38 30.01 -50.04
CA LEU A 182 12.10 29.57 -50.61
C LEU A 182 11.19 30.76 -50.98
N SER A 183 11.20 31.86 -50.22
CA SER A 183 10.47 33.08 -50.63
C SER A 183 11.08 33.65 -51.91
N LYS A 184 12.41 33.80 -52.00
CA LYS A 184 13.07 34.32 -53.23
C LYS A 184 12.80 33.45 -54.44
N GLU A 185 12.78 32.13 -54.28
CA GLU A 185 12.46 31.17 -55.34
C GLU A 185 10.99 31.29 -55.77
N ARG A 186 10.04 31.31 -54.81
CA ARG A 186 8.61 31.58 -55.07
C ARG A 186 8.41 32.92 -55.80
N ASP A 187 9.06 33.97 -55.34
CA ASP A 187 8.91 35.33 -55.87
C ASP A 187 9.54 35.44 -57.27
N GLY A 188 10.63 34.72 -57.52
CA GLY A 188 11.21 34.52 -58.86
C GLY A 188 10.30 33.72 -59.80
N ILE A 189 9.64 32.66 -59.32
CA ILE A 189 8.64 31.89 -60.08
C ILE A 189 7.43 32.75 -60.40
N HIS A 190 6.94 33.58 -59.47
CA HIS A 190 5.87 34.54 -59.75
C HIS A 190 6.28 35.59 -60.79
N ALA A 191 7.51 36.12 -60.72
CA ALA A 191 8.02 37.06 -61.72
C ALA A 191 8.14 36.42 -63.11
N ALA A 192 8.63 35.17 -63.20
CA ALA A 192 8.71 34.42 -64.44
C ALA A 192 7.32 34.10 -65.03
N LEU A 193 6.36 33.69 -64.19
CA LEU A 193 4.98 33.44 -64.59
C LEU A 193 4.27 34.71 -65.07
N ALA A 194 4.53 35.85 -64.40
CA ALA A 194 4.01 37.15 -64.84
C ALA A 194 4.60 37.56 -66.20
N ALA A 195 5.92 37.40 -66.39
CA ALA A 195 6.58 37.67 -67.68
C ALA A 195 6.05 36.78 -68.81
N GLU A 196 5.85 35.49 -68.56
CA GLU A 196 5.26 34.55 -69.52
C GLU A 196 3.80 34.91 -69.86
N SER A 197 3.01 35.33 -68.86
CA SER A 197 1.63 35.80 -69.12
C SER A 197 1.60 37.07 -69.98
N ALA A 198 2.50 38.04 -69.72
CA ALA A 198 2.63 39.25 -70.52
C ALA A 198 3.11 38.96 -71.96
N ALA A 199 4.09 38.08 -72.14
CA ALA A 199 4.55 37.64 -73.45
C ALA A 199 3.45 36.91 -74.23
N ARG A 200 2.66 36.08 -73.55
CA ARG A 200 1.50 35.38 -74.13
C ARG A 200 0.38 36.34 -74.52
N ASP A 201 0.11 37.37 -73.73
CA ASP A 201 -0.88 38.40 -74.07
C ASP A 201 -0.41 39.32 -75.20
N GLU A 202 0.89 39.61 -75.30
CA GLU A 202 1.45 40.29 -76.47
C GLU A 202 1.35 39.42 -77.74
N ALA A 203 1.64 38.12 -77.64
CA ALA A 203 1.45 37.17 -78.74
C ALA A 203 -0.03 37.06 -79.15
N ASN A 204 -0.96 37.00 -78.18
CA ASN A 204 -2.40 37.06 -78.42
C ASN A 204 -2.80 38.37 -79.12
N ALA A 205 -2.24 39.51 -78.72
CA ALA A 205 -2.52 40.81 -79.32
C ALA A 205 -2.00 40.91 -80.76
N ARG A 206 -0.78 40.40 -81.03
CA ARG A 206 -0.21 40.25 -82.38
C ARG A 206 -1.11 39.38 -83.26
N MET A 207 -1.44 38.16 -82.82
CA MET A 207 -2.35 37.26 -83.55
C MET A 207 -3.74 37.89 -83.81
N ARG A 208 -4.29 38.65 -82.86
CA ARG A 208 -5.56 39.38 -83.06
C ARG A 208 -5.43 40.48 -84.12
N LYS A 209 -4.30 41.19 -84.16
CA LYS A 209 -4.01 42.16 -85.22
C LYS A 209 -3.86 41.46 -86.57
N ASP A 210 -3.06 40.41 -86.66
CA ASP A 210 -2.84 39.65 -87.90
C ASP A 210 -4.17 39.11 -88.46
N VAL A 211 -5.06 38.62 -87.60
CA VAL A 211 -6.42 38.20 -87.97
C VAL A 211 -7.33 39.37 -88.39
N SER A 212 -7.09 40.60 -87.91
CA SER A 212 -7.78 41.80 -88.42
C SER A 212 -7.24 42.20 -89.79
N ASP A 213 -5.91 42.32 -89.92
CA ASP A 213 -5.24 42.68 -91.17
C ASP A 213 -5.61 41.69 -92.30
N ILE A 214 -5.73 40.39 -91.99
CA ILE A 214 -6.23 39.36 -92.92
C ILE A 214 -7.71 39.56 -93.28
N LYS A 215 -8.58 39.95 -92.33
CA LYS A 215 -10.00 40.23 -92.61
C LYS A 215 -10.17 41.48 -93.48
N ASP A 216 -9.39 42.52 -93.22
CA ASP A 216 -9.44 43.76 -93.99
C ASP A 216 -8.90 43.54 -95.41
N ALA A 217 -7.83 42.73 -95.56
CA ALA A 217 -7.36 42.26 -96.87
C ALA A 217 -8.39 41.40 -97.60
N LEU A 218 -9.08 40.48 -96.91
CA LEU A 218 -10.13 39.64 -97.50
C LEU A 218 -11.35 40.48 -97.92
N ALA A 219 -11.75 41.48 -97.12
CA ALA A 219 -12.81 42.42 -97.46
C ALA A 219 -12.45 43.29 -98.67
N ALA A 220 -11.17 43.67 -98.82
CA ALA A 220 -10.68 44.36 -100.01
C ALA A 220 -10.71 43.46 -101.27
N GLU A 221 -10.29 42.20 -101.14
CA GLU A 221 -10.43 41.18 -102.20
C GLU A 221 -11.89 40.95 -102.60
N GLU A 222 -12.80 40.79 -101.63
CA GLU A 222 -14.24 40.70 -101.90
C GLU A 222 -14.79 41.95 -102.57
N GLY A 223 -14.31 43.14 -102.19
CA GLY A 223 -14.68 44.40 -102.84
C GLY A 223 -14.21 44.48 -104.29
N GLN A 224 -12.97 44.06 -104.57
CA GLN A 224 -12.43 43.99 -105.92
C GLN A 224 -13.16 42.95 -106.78
N ARG A 225 -13.50 41.79 -106.22
CA ARG A 225 -14.32 40.76 -106.90
C ARG A 225 -15.71 41.27 -107.21
N LYS A 226 -16.41 41.89 -106.26
CA LYS A 226 -17.74 42.50 -106.49
C LYS A 226 -17.67 43.58 -107.58
N PHE A 227 -16.64 44.42 -107.57
CA PHE A 227 -16.43 45.43 -108.63
C PHE A 227 -16.15 44.80 -110.00
N ALA A 228 -15.39 43.70 -110.06
CA ALA A 228 -15.14 42.95 -111.29
C ALA A 228 -16.40 42.22 -111.80
N ASP A 229 -17.18 41.61 -110.91
CA ASP A 229 -18.45 40.95 -111.21
C ASP A 229 -19.50 41.95 -111.69
N ASP A 230 -19.61 43.13 -111.08
CA ASP A 230 -20.49 44.22 -111.53
C ASP A 230 -20.03 44.80 -112.88
N ALA A 231 -18.73 44.89 -113.14
CA ALA A 231 -18.20 45.29 -114.45
C ALA A 231 -18.47 44.23 -115.53
N LEU A 232 -18.32 42.94 -115.22
CA LEU A 232 -18.70 41.83 -116.10
C LEU A 232 -20.21 41.80 -116.34
N ARG A 233 -21.02 42.08 -115.32
CA ARG A 233 -22.47 42.21 -115.42
C ARG A 233 -22.91 43.39 -116.29
N LEU A 234 -22.25 44.54 -116.18
CA LEU A 234 -22.45 45.68 -117.08
C LEU A 234 -22.09 45.34 -118.54
N SER A 235 -21.00 44.60 -118.76
CA SER A 235 -20.61 44.09 -120.07
C SER A 235 -21.65 43.10 -120.63
N LEU A 236 -22.18 42.20 -119.78
CA LEU A 236 -23.28 41.29 -120.12
C LEU A 236 -24.56 42.04 -120.49
N GLN A 237 -24.97 43.06 -119.73
CA GLN A 237 -26.14 43.87 -120.07
C GLN A 237 -25.96 44.66 -121.38
N GLN A 238 -24.73 45.07 -121.71
CA GLN A 238 -24.43 45.64 -123.02
C GLN A 238 -24.57 44.59 -124.14
N ALA A 239 -24.10 43.36 -123.93
CA ALA A 239 -24.29 42.25 -124.88
C ALA A 239 -25.77 41.86 -125.05
N GLU A 240 -26.54 41.80 -123.97
CA GLU A 240 -27.99 41.59 -123.98
C GLU A 240 -28.73 42.70 -124.74
N SER A 241 -28.27 43.96 -124.64
CA SER A 241 -28.84 45.08 -125.43
C SER A 241 -28.60 44.96 -126.95
N PHE A 242 -27.63 44.13 -127.37
CA PHE A 242 -27.41 43.78 -128.77
C PHE A 242 -28.24 42.56 -129.20
N THR A 243 -28.33 41.50 -128.40
CA THR A 243 -29.09 40.28 -128.75
C THR A 243 -30.61 40.44 -128.60
N GLY A 244 -31.08 41.36 -127.76
CA GLY A 244 -32.51 41.68 -127.63
C GLY A 244 -33.13 42.24 -128.92
N ARG A 245 -32.36 42.96 -129.74
CA ARG A 245 -32.84 43.60 -130.98
C ARG A 245 -32.99 42.65 -132.18
N ASP A 246 -32.43 41.45 -132.12
CA ASP A 246 -32.50 40.45 -133.20
C ASP A 246 -33.59 39.39 -132.95
N ASN A 247 -33.98 39.17 -131.68
CA ASN A 247 -34.98 38.17 -131.31
C ASN A 247 -36.43 38.66 -131.42
N GLU A 248 -36.68 39.96 -131.32
CA GLU A 248 -38.03 40.54 -131.45
C GLU A 248 -38.63 40.28 -132.86
N GLY A 249 -37.79 40.17 -133.89
CA GLY A 249 -38.21 39.79 -135.24
C GLY A 249 -38.58 38.32 -135.44
N ARG A 250 -38.23 37.41 -134.51
CA ARG A 250 -38.47 35.95 -134.64
C ARG A 250 -39.65 35.46 -133.80
N LEU A 251 -40.03 36.17 -132.74
CA LEU A 251 -41.11 35.77 -131.84
C LEU A 251 -42.49 35.75 -132.54
N ILE A 252 -42.69 36.59 -133.56
CA ILE A 252 -43.92 36.67 -134.38
C ILE A 252 -44.17 35.36 -135.18
N GLN A 253 -43.16 34.52 -135.42
CA GLN A 253 -43.32 33.26 -136.16
C GLN A 253 -43.50 32.01 -135.29
N MET A 254 -43.34 32.10 -133.96
CA MET A 254 -43.43 30.93 -133.07
C MET A 254 -44.77 30.78 -132.34
N GLN A 255 -45.80 31.51 -132.78
CA GLN A 255 -47.15 31.54 -132.19
C GLN A 255 -48.09 30.43 -132.75
N GLY A 256 -47.55 29.36 -133.35
CA GLY A 256 -48.32 28.42 -134.17
C GLY A 256 -48.21 26.91 -133.86
N LEU A 257 -47.37 26.48 -132.90
CA LEU A 257 -47.14 25.06 -132.62
C LEU A 257 -47.05 24.76 -131.10
N ALA A 258 -47.19 23.48 -130.76
CA ALA A 258 -47.05 22.91 -129.41
C ALA A 258 -48.16 23.20 -128.38
N ASN A 259 -49.41 23.41 -128.82
CA ASN A 259 -50.62 23.17 -128.00
C ASN A 259 -50.83 21.65 -127.72
N SER A 260 -49.77 20.88 -127.42
CA SER A 260 -49.81 19.41 -127.40
C SER A 260 -48.66 18.71 -126.61
N VAL A 261 -48.43 19.08 -125.36
CA VAL A 261 -47.96 18.10 -124.33
C VAL A 261 -48.69 18.40 -123.02
N LYS A 262 -49.95 17.97 -122.93
CA LYS A 262 -50.81 18.26 -121.76
C LYS A 262 -50.88 17.10 -120.76
N ASP A 263 -50.77 15.85 -121.21
CA ASP A 263 -51.13 14.67 -120.42
C ASP A 263 -50.18 13.47 -120.64
N LEU A 264 -49.01 13.46 -119.97
CA LEU A 264 -48.20 12.28 -119.56
C LEU A 264 -47.17 12.77 -118.52
N GLN A 265 -46.87 12.15 -117.36
CA GLN A 265 -47.51 11.14 -116.49
C GLN A 265 -47.21 11.62 -115.05
N ALA A 266 -48.06 11.55 -114.02
CA ALA A 266 -48.99 10.51 -113.56
C ALA A 266 -48.32 9.30 -112.86
N SER A 267 -48.40 9.31 -111.51
CA SER A 267 -48.49 8.14 -110.59
C SER A 267 -47.24 7.53 -109.90
N LEU A 268 -47.23 7.69 -108.57
CA LEU A 268 -47.09 6.64 -107.51
C LEU A 268 -45.73 6.27 -106.86
N HIS A 269 -45.68 6.42 -105.51
CA HIS A 269 -44.93 5.62 -104.48
C HIS A 269 -43.37 5.70 -104.41
N GLU A 270 -42.68 5.53 -103.25
CA GLU A 270 -43.09 5.31 -101.83
C GLU A 270 -41.94 5.62 -100.81
N VAL A 271 -42.27 5.84 -99.50
CA VAL A 271 -41.48 5.46 -98.28
C VAL A 271 -40.16 6.24 -97.96
N LYS A 272 -39.71 6.56 -96.71
CA LYS A 272 -39.96 6.01 -95.33
C LYS A 272 -39.67 6.96 -94.12
N THR A 273 -40.33 6.72 -92.97
CA THR A 273 -40.08 7.16 -91.54
C THR A 273 -40.86 6.24 -90.54
N GLU A 274 -40.95 6.33 -89.19
CA GLU A 274 -40.00 6.49 -88.04
C GLU A 274 -40.65 5.98 -86.70
N VAL A 275 -39.88 5.66 -85.62
CA VAL A 275 -40.31 5.05 -84.31
C VAL A 275 -39.25 5.31 -83.19
N GLY A 276 -39.47 5.45 -81.85
CA GLY A 276 -40.65 5.57 -80.96
C GLY A 276 -40.70 4.60 -79.72
N LYS A 277 -40.87 5.08 -78.45
CA LYS A 277 -41.47 4.41 -77.20
C LYS A 277 -40.88 4.79 -75.78
N ALA A 278 -41.76 5.25 -74.84
CA ALA A 278 -42.10 4.83 -73.42
C ALA A 278 -41.15 4.71 -72.16
N HIS A 279 -41.69 5.03 -70.93
CA HIS A 279 -41.67 4.32 -69.57
C HIS A 279 -41.38 5.05 -68.18
N PHE A 280 -42.15 4.64 -67.12
CA PHE A 280 -41.92 4.55 -65.62
C PHE A 280 -42.28 5.67 -64.54
N THR A 281 -42.06 5.41 -63.20
CA THR A 281 -43.08 5.57 -62.08
C THR A 281 -42.58 6.01 -60.63
N ILE A 282 -43.49 6.39 -59.66
CA ILE A 282 -43.46 6.45 -58.12
C ILE A 282 -43.83 7.87 -57.49
N GLY A 283 -44.40 8.13 -56.27
CA GLY A 283 -45.06 7.40 -55.12
C GLY A 283 -45.25 8.19 -53.76
N SER A 284 -45.93 7.61 -52.72
CA SER A 284 -46.04 7.97 -51.24
C SER A 284 -47.15 8.91 -50.62
N LYS A 285 -47.46 8.78 -49.28
CA LYS A 285 -48.56 9.43 -48.46
C LYS A 285 -48.33 9.47 -46.89
N TYR A 286 -49.28 10.03 -46.10
CA TYR A 286 -49.23 10.36 -44.63
C TYR A 286 -50.27 9.62 -43.69
N GLN A 287 -50.33 9.97 -42.38
CA GLN A 287 -50.90 9.24 -41.20
C GLN A 287 -52.25 9.77 -40.63
N ASP A 288 -52.91 9.06 -39.67
CA ASP A 288 -53.64 9.71 -38.52
C ASP A 288 -54.12 8.81 -37.32
N ALA A 289 -54.27 9.45 -36.13
CA ALA A 289 -55.21 9.25 -34.98
C ALA A 289 -55.26 8.01 -34.01
N GLU A 290 -56.06 8.15 -32.92
CA GLU A 290 -55.78 7.66 -31.53
C GLU A 290 -57.05 7.33 -30.65
N GLN A 291 -56.83 6.71 -29.47
CA GLN A 291 -57.63 6.67 -28.20
C GLN A 291 -58.64 5.53 -27.89
N MET A 292 -58.47 4.87 -26.71
CA MET A 292 -59.51 4.67 -25.67
C MET A 292 -59.02 3.92 -24.39
N HIS A 293 -59.77 4.11 -23.28
CA HIS A 293 -59.79 3.41 -21.96
C HIS A 293 -59.07 4.00 -20.73
N LYS A 294 -59.84 4.11 -19.62
CA LYS A 294 -59.41 4.28 -18.21
C LYS A 294 -60.47 3.72 -17.24
N GLN A 295 -60.07 2.84 -16.32
CA GLN A 295 -60.57 2.71 -14.93
C GLN A 295 -59.80 1.56 -14.23
N GLY A 296 -59.49 1.69 -12.92
CA GLY A 296 -58.71 0.69 -12.16
C GLY A 296 -57.39 1.17 -11.54
N ALA A 297 -57.01 2.44 -11.69
CA ALA A 297 -55.68 2.93 -11.29
C ALA A 297 -55.48 3.23 -9.78
N GLY A 298 -56.55 3.26 -8.97
CA GLY A 298 -56.52 3.89 -7.64
C GLY A 298 -55.65 3.19 -6.58
N GLU A 299 -55.83 1.89 -6.39
CA GLU A 299 -55.16 1.14 -5.32
C GLU A 299 -53.76 0.70 -5.73
N HIS A 300 -53.59 0.30 -7.00
CA HIS A 300 -52.27 0.10 -7.60
C HIS A 300 -51.39 1.35 -7.50
N ALA A 301 -51.93 2.57 -7.68
CA ALA A 301 -51.14 3.80 -7.51
C ALA A 301 -50.64 4.02 -6.07
N ARG A 302 -51.30 3.50 -5.04
CA ARG A 302 -50.80 3.56 -3.65
C ARG A 302 -49.69 2.54 -3.40
N GLN A 303 -49.90 1.29 -3.80
CA GLN A 303 -48.88 0.24 -3.66
C GLN A 303 -47.63 0.55 -4.51
N LEU A 304 -47.82 1.05 -5.74
CA LEU A 304 -46.73 1.59 -6.57
C LEU A 304 -46.06 2.79 -5.88
N GLY A 305 -46.81 3.71 -5.27
CA GLY A 305 -46.25 4.87 -4.57
C GLY A 305 -45.42 4.51 -3.32
N GLU A 306 -45.71 3.39 -2.67
CA GLU A 306 -44.94 2.88 -1.53
C GLU A 306 -43.72 2.06 -1.98
N LEU A 307 -43.90 1.16 -2.96
CA LEU A 307 -42.80 0.44 -3.59
C LEU A 307 -41.80 1.39 -4.28
N GLN A 308 -42.29 2.48 -4.89
CA GLN A 308 -41.44 3.48 -5.52
C GLN A 308 -40.66 4.30 -4.49
N ARG A 309 -41.23 4.62 -3.31
CA ARG A 309 -40.45 5.23 -2.22
C ARG A 309 -39.40 4.29 -1.66
N ALA A 310 -39.70 3.00 -1.52
CA ALA A 310 -38.71 2.00 -1.10
C ALA A 310 -37.59 1.86 -2.13
N LEU A 311 -37.94 1.79 -3.42
CA LEU A 311 -37.00 1.76 -4.54
C LEU A 311 -36.16 3.05 -4.64
N ASP A 312 -36.74 4.22 -4.37
CA ASP A 312 -36.02 5.51 -4.34
C ASP A 312 -35.04 5.62 -3.15
N VAL A 313 -35.29 4.90 -2.05
CA VAL A 313 -34.35 4.80 -0.91
C VAL A 313 -33.25 3.81 -1.26
N GLU A 314 -33.59 2.61 -1.71
CA GLU A 314 -32.59 1.59 -2.07
C GLU A 314 -31.71 2.06 -3.26
N ALA A 315 -32.26 2.80 -4.20
CA ALA A 315 -31.49 3.43 -5.29
C ALA A 315 -30.48 4.46 -4.76
N LYS A 316 -30.81 5.22 -3.71
CA LYS A 316 -29.87 6.18 -3.08
C LYS A 316 -28.80 5.45 -2.28
N GLU A 317 -29.14 4.39 -1.55
CA GLU A 317 -28.17 3.56 -0.83
C GLU A 317 -27.21 2.86 -1.82
N ARG A 318 -27.74 2.27 -2.89
CA ARG A 318 -26.95 1.71 -4.00
C ARG A 318 -26.12 2.79 -4.72
N GLN A 319 -26.60 4.03 -4.83
CA GLN A 319 -25.81 5.14 -5.36
C GLN A 319 -24.62 5.48 -4.44
N VAL A 320 -24.84 5.64 -3.13
CA VAL A 320 -23.77 5.93 -2.15
C VAL A 320 -22.74 4.78 -2.09
N LEU A 321 -23.20 3.53 -2.18
CA LEU A 321 -22.30 2.37 -2.34
C LEU A 321 -21.54 2.42 -3.68
N GLY A 322 -22.19 2.78 -4.78
CA GLY A 322 -21.55 3.01 -6.07
C GLY A 322 -20.55 4.18 -6.09
N ASP A 323 -20.77 5.21 -5.27
CA ASP A 323 -19.87 6.36 -5.12
C ASP A 323 -18.63 5.98 -4.29
N THR A 324 -18.83 5.28 -3.16
CA THR A 324 -17.73 4.80 -2.31
C THR A 324 -16.88 3.71 -3.00
N VAL A 325 -17.50 2.77 -3.72
CA VAL A 325 -16.77 1.77 -4.54
C VAL A 325 -15.97 2.46 -5.66
N ARG A 326 -16.54 3.46 -6.35
CA ARG A 326 -15.79 4.23 -7.36
C ARG A 326 -14.63 5.02 -6.75
N HIS A 327 -14.81 5.60 -5.56
CA HIS A 327 -13.74 6.30 -4.87
C HIS A 327 -12.60 5.35 -4.46
N LEU A 328 -12.91 4.18 -3.90
CA LEU A 328 -11.92 3.15 -3.57
C LEU A 328 -11.21 2.61 -4.82
N ALA A 329 -11.92 2.41 -5.92
CA ALA A 329 -11.31 2.01 -7.20
C ALA A 329 -10.35 3.09 -7.74
N ALA A 330 -10.71 4.37 -7.63
CA ALA A 330 -9.84 5.49 -8.02
C ALA A 330 -8.61 5.64 -7.10
N GLU A 331 -8.77 5.43 -5.79
CA GLU A 331 -7.66 5.37 -4.82
C GLU A 331 -6.69 4.22 -5.15
N LEU A 332 -7.21 3.03 -5.44
CA LEU A 332 -6.40 1.85 -5.80
C LEU A 332 -5.68 2.04 -7.14
N ALA A 333 -6.36 2.60 -8.15
CA ALA A 333 -5.74 2.96 -9.42
C ALA A 333 -4.59 3.98 -9.21
N ARG A 334 -4.85 5.07 -8.48
CA ARG A 334 -3.82 6.09 -8.16
C ARG A 334 -2.61 5.47 -7.46
N ARG A 335 -2.80 4.61 -6.44
CA ARG A 335 -1.68 3.94 -5.75
C ARG A 335 -0.93 2.98 -6.66
N SER A 336 -1.62 2.27 -7.56
CA SER A 336 -1.01 1.41 -8.57
C SER A 336 -0.17 2.21 -9.58
N ASP A 337 -0.65 3.39 -10.01
CA ASP A 337 0.07 4.28 -10.90
C ASP A 337 1.28 4.93 -10.21
N GLU A 338 1.13 5.34 -8.93
CA GLU A 338 2.23 5.86 -8.10
C GLU A 338 3.32 4.79 -7.89
N GLU A 339 2.96 3.53 -7.62
CA GLU A 339 3.91 2.44 -7.51
C GLU A 339 4.55 2.08 -8.87
N ALA A 340 3.79 2.10 -9.97
CA ALA A 340 4.32 1.86 -11.31
C ALA A 340 5.31 2.96 -11.73
N GLN A 341 5.04 4.23 -11.41
CA GLN A 341 5.96 5.35 -11.63
C GLN A 341 7.23 5.22 -10.77
N ALA A 342 7.09 4.86 -9.49
CA ALA A 342 8.23 4.64 -8.60
C ALA A 342 9.15 3.54 -9.15
N ARG A 343 8.60 2.36 -9.47
CA ARG A 343 9.32 1.23 -10.07
C ARG A 343 9.93 1.61 -11.44
N GLY A 344 9.22 2.37 -12.26
CA GLY A 344 9.73 2.90 -13.54
C GLY A 344 10.96 3.78 -13.35
N SER A 345 10.92 4.71 -12.39
CA SER A 345 12.05 5.59 -12.08
C SER A 345 13.28 4.84 -11.53
N GLU A 346 13.06 3.72 -10.83
CA GLU A 346 14.14 2.83 -10.37
C GLU A 346 14.75 2.04 -11.55
N ILE A 347 13.91 1.50 -12.44
CA ILE A 347 14.37 0.81 -13.66
C ILE A 347 15.18 1.78 -14.54
N GLU A 348 14.74 3.03 -14.72
CA GLU A 348 15.50 4.04 -15.46
C GLU A 348 16.86 4.37 -14.80
N ARG A 349 16.92 4.43 -13.46
CA ARG A 349 18.16 4.64 -12.72
C ARG A 349 19.13 3.48 -12.92
N LEU A 350 18.63 2.25 -12.83
CA LEU A 350 19.44 1.04 -13.06
C LEU A 350 19.90 0.95 -14.53
N THR A 351 19.04 1.30 -15.49
CA THR A 351 19.38 1.34 -16.92
C THR A 351 20.47 2.36 -17.21
N ARG A 352 20.38 3.56 -16.62
CA ARG A 352 21.43 4.60 -16.72
C ARG A 352 22.75 4.13 -16.12
N PHE A 353 22.73 3.56 -14.92
CA PHE A 353 23.92 3.01 -14.27
C PHE A 353 24.60 1.91 -15.12
N ILE A 354 23.81 1.00 -15.71
CA ILE A 354 24.31 -0.05 -16.60
C ILE A 354 24.90 0.54 -17.90
N SER A 355 24.31 1.62 -18.45
CA SER A 355 24.86 2.32 -19.62
C SER A 355 26.18 3.00 -19.30
N GLU A 356 26.25 3.81 -18.22
CA GLU A 356 27.47 4.47 -17.77
C GLU A 356 28.61 3.47 -17.53
N GLU A 357 28.28 2.32 -16.92
CA GLU A 357 29.22 1.25 -16.64
C GLU A 357 29.64 0.46 -17.90
N SER A 358 28.76 0.35 -18.90
CA SER A 358 29.10 -0.14 -20.25
C SER A 358 30.06 0.81 -20.97
N ASP A 359 29.80 2.12 -20.91
CA ASP A 359 30.62 3.15 -21.54
C ASP A 359 32.02 3.23 -20.92
N ARG A 360 32.13 3.13 -19.58
CA ARG A 360 33.43 2.97 -18.88
C ARG A 360 34.23 1.78 -19.40
N ARG A 361 33.58 0.62 -19.58
CA ARG A 361 34.23 -0.61 -20.08
C ARG A 361 34.65 -0.47 -21.55
N GLN A 362 33.84 0.17 -22.38
CA GLN A 362 34.24 0.49 -23.76
C GLN A 362 35.44 1.44 -23.80
N GLU A 363 35.45 2.47 -22.95
CA GLU A 363 36.54 3.44 -22.90
C GLU A 363 37.83 2.79 -22.38
N GLY A 364 37.77 1.96 -21.33
CA GLY A 364 38.89 1.12 -20.91
C GLY A 364 39.40 0.19 -22.01
N TYR A 365 38.50 -0.42 -22.80
CA TYR A 365 38.89 -1.24 -23.96
C TYR A 365 39.54 -0.41 -25.08
N ARG A 366 39.08 0.82 -25.33
CA ARG A 366 39.74 1.76 -26.27
C ARG A 366 41.13 2.14 -25.80
N GLN A 367 41.31 2.42 -24.50
CA GLN A 367 42.60 2.76 -23.90
C GLN A 367 43.58 1.58 -23.99
N VAL A 368 43.16 0.36 -23.60
CA VAL A 368 43.98 -0.85 -23.77
C VAL A 368 44.34 -1.07 -25.24
N LYS A 369 43.39 -0.93 -26.17
CA LYS A 369 43.65 -1.06 -27.61
C LYS A 369 44.63 0.01 -28.14
N ALA A 370 44.50 1.26 -27.69
CA ALA A 370 45.40 2.35 -28.07
C ALA A 370 46.83 2.10 -27.56
N SER A 371 46.97 1.61 -26.32
CA SER A 371 48.27 1.20 -25.75
C SER A 371 48.88 0.01 -26.51
N VAL A 372 48.09 -0.99 -26.91
CA VAL A 372 48.59 -2.11 -27.72
C VAL A 372 49.07 -1.62 -29.10
N SER A 373 48.26 -0.82 -29.80
CA SER A 373 48.64 -0.34 -31.15
C SER A 373 49.73 0.74 -31.16
N SER A 374 50.02 1.42 -30.04
CA SER A 374 51.19 2.30 -29.95
C SER A 374 52.52 1.53 -29.84
N LEU A 375 52.45 0.21 -29.57
CA LEU A 375 53.61 -0.66 -29.39
C LEU A 375 53.87 -1.60 -30.59
N GLU A 376 52.89 -1.77 -31.50
CA GLU A 376 53.07 -2.45 -32.79
C GLU A 376 54.27 -1.92 -33.64
N PRO A 377 54.63 -0.62 -33.63
CA PRO A 377 55.80 -0.11 -34.37
C PRO A 377 57.17 -0.43 -33.74
N LEU A 378 57.22 -0.94 -32.51
CA LEU A 378 58.44 -1.03 -31.67
C LEU A 378 59.02 -2.45 -31.52
N SER A 379 58.61 -3.37 -32.41
CA SER A 379 58.89 -4.82 -32.37
C SER A 379 60.36 -5.26 -32.47
N GLY A 380 61.33 -4.35 -32.31
CA GLY A 380 62.77 -4.63 -32.30
C GLY A 380 63.45 -4.59 -30.91
N GLN A 381 62.80 -4.13 -29.83
CA GLN A 381 63.44 -3.99 -28.51
C GLN A 381 62.91 -4.99 -27.45
N PRO A 382 63.74 -5.94 -26.97
CA PRO A 382 63.30 -6.99 -26.04
C PRO A 382 63.05 -6.51 -24.60
N SER A 383 63.39 -5.28 -24.26
CA SER A 383 63.01 -4.63 -23.00
C SER A 383 61.52 -4.29 -22.97
N GLN A 384 61.03 -3.62 -24.01
CA GLN A 384 59.64 -3.16 -24.11
C GLN A 384 58.66 -4.33 -24.24
N VAL A 385 59.08 -5.45 -24.86
CA VAL A 385 58.29 -6.70 -24.88
C VAL A 385 58.06 -7.25 -23.46
N ARG A 386 59.06 -7.18 -22.57
CA ARG A 386 58.90 -7.63 -21.17
C ARG A 386 58.01 -6.70 -20.35
N GLU A 387 58.12 -5.40 -20.55
CA GLU A 387 57.21 -4.42 -19.92
C GLU A 387 55.76 -4.70 -20.36
N LEU A 388 55.54 -5.02 -21.64
CA LEU A 388 54.25 -5.48 -22.17
C LEU A 388 53.76 -6.78 -21.54
N GLU A 389 54.61 -7.81 -21.46
CA GLU A 389 54.26 -9.09 -20.83
C GLU A 389 53.86 -8.90 -19.36
N GLN A 390 54.56 -8.02 -18.64
CA GLN A 390 54.23 -7.64 -17.27
C GLN A 390 52.91 -6.86 -17.19
N THR A 391 52.69 -5.82 -18.02
CA THR A 391 51.41 -5.07 -18.02
C THR A 391 50.22 -5.99 -18.37
N ILE A 392 50.40 -6.95 -19.28
CA ILE A 392 49.37 -7.94 -19.64
C ILE A 392 49.12 -8.92 -18.47
N LEU A 393 50.14 -9.26 -17.68
CA LEU A 393 49.97 -10.03 -16.45
C LEU A 393 49.18 -9.23 -15.40
N GLU A 394 49.58 -7.99 -15.12
CA GLU A 394 48.90 -7.10 -14.16
C GLU A 394 47.43 -6.86 -14.54
N CYS A 395 47.12 -6.59 -15.82
CA CYS A 395 45.74 -6.50 -16.31
C CYS A 395 44.96 -7.82 -16.16
N ARG A 396 45.60 -8.98 -16.29
CA ARG A 396 44.95 -10.29 -16.07
C ARG A 396 44.67 -10.55 -14.59
N GLU A 397 45.52 -10.09 -13.69
CA GLU A 397 45.29 -10.23 -12.24
C GLU A 397 44.20 -9.27 -11.74
N LEU A 398 44.19 -8.03 -12.23
CA LEU A 398 43.08 -7.09 -11.99
C LEU A 398 41.74 -7.64 -12.52
N MET A 399 41.73 -8.24 -13.71
CA MET A 399 40.53 -8.90 -14.25
C MET A 399 40.05 -10.08 -13.38
N ARG A 400 40.96 -10.88 -12.80
CA ARG A 400 40.59 -11.94 -11.85
C ARG A 400 40.05 -11.38 -10.53
N ALA A 401 40.64 -10.29 -10.01
CA ALA A 401 40.16 -9.63 -8.80
C ALA A 401 38.73 -9.11 -8.99
N GLU A 402 38.48 -8.38 -10.07
CA GLU A 402 37.13 -7.92 -10.49
C GLU A 402 36.14 -9.08 -10.66
N GLN A 403 36.56 -10.22 -11.22
CA GLN A 403 35.71 -11.41 -11.32
C GLN A 403 35.37 -11.99 -9.94
N GLY A 404 36.36 -12.13 -9.05
CA GLY A 404 36.15 -12.61 -7.68
C GLY A 404 35.29 -11.67 -6.83
N GLU A 405 35.45 -10.35 -6.98
CA GLU A 405 34.59 -9.36 -6.33
C GLU A 405 33.14 -9.44 -6.83
N ARG A 406 32.92 -9.64 -8.14
CA ARG A 406 31.58 -9.86 -8.70
C ARG A 406 30.96 -11.17 -8.23
N GLU A 407 31.73 -12.25 -8.12
CA GLU A 407 31.25 -13.53 -7.56
C GLU A 407 30.89 -13.39 -6.07
N ASN A 408 31.69 -12.67 -5.28
CA ASN A 408 31.38 -12.34 -3.88
C ASN A 408 30.11 -11.48 -3.76
N LEU A 409 29.97 -10.43 -4.57
CA LEU A 409 28.79 -9.56 -4.59
C LEU A 409 27.52 -10.31 -5.02
N LEU A 410 27.61 -11.24 -5.98
CA LEU A 410 26.51 -12.13 -6.35
C LEU A 410 26.14 -13.10 -5.23
N GLY A 411 27.13 -13.66 -4.52
CA GLY A 411 26.91 -14.49 -3.33
C GLY A 411 26.24 -13.72 -2.19
N ASP A 412 26.60 -12.45 -1.98
CA ASP A 412 25.94 -11.58 -0.99
C ASP A 412 24.52 -11.16 -1.40
N LEU A 413 24.29 -10.91 -2.69
CA LEU A 413 22.94 -10.67 -3.21
C LEU A 413 22.05 -11.92 -3.08
N ALA A 414 22.59 -13.11 -3.35
CA ALA A 414 21.88 -14.37 -3.13
C ALA A 414 21.51 -14.55 -1.65
N ARG A 415 22.47 -14.42 -0.72
CA ARG A 415 22.23 -14.51 0.72
C ARG A 415 21.22 -13.46 1.22
N LYS A 416 21.25 -12.23 0.71
CA LYS A 416 20.25 -11.20 1.02
C LYS A 416 18.86 -11.56 0.48
N ASN A 417 18.77 -12.15 -0.71
CA ASN A 417 17.52 -12.60 -1.31
C ASN A 417 16.90 -13.76 -0.49
N GLU A 418 17.71 -14.75 -0.08
CA GLU A 418 17.29 -15.83 0.82
C GLU A 418 16.75 -15.31 2.16
N LEU A 419 17.45 -14.34 2.78
CA LEU A 419 17.01 -13.70 4.02
C LEU A 419 15.69 -12.93 3.85
N LEU A 420 15.52 -12.22 2.73
CA LEU A 420 14.26 -11.54 2.41
C LEU A 420 13.11 -12.53 2.17
N GLN A 421 13.35 -13.62 1.44
CA GLN A 421 12.35 -14.68 1.24
C GLN A 421 11.95 -15.35 2.56
N ALA A 422 12.92 -15.63 3.45
CA ALA A 422 12.66 -16.16 4.78
C ALA A 422 11.86 -15.18 5.66
N SER A 423 12.15 -13.88 5.58
CA SER A 423 11.39 -12.83 6.28
C SER A 423 9.94 -12.74 5.76
N VAL A 424 9.74 -12.73 4.45
CA VAL A 424 8.41 -12.75 3.80
C VAL A 424 7.64 -14.02 4.14
N ALA A 425 8.30 -15.17 4.24
CA ALA A 425 7.68 -16.43 4.67
C ALA A 425 7.18 -16.36 6.13
N ARG A 426 7.98 -15.81 7.05
CA ARG A 426 7.58 -15.59 8.46
C ARG A 426 6.39 -14.65 8.55
N LEU A 427 6.45 -13.47 7.93
CA LEU A 427 5.37 -12.48 7.94
C LEU A 427 4.05 -13.05 7.38
N ARG A 428 4.11 -13.97 6.41
CA ARG A 428 2.92 -14.69 5.91
C ARG A 428 2.34 -15.64 6.95
N GLU A 429 3.18 -16.35 7.71
CA GLU A 429 2.71 -17.26 8.76
C GLU A 429 2.19 -16.51 9.99
N ASP A 430 2.89 -15.45 10.42
CA ASP A 430 2.45 -14.55 11.49
C ASP A 430 1.07 -13.94 11.17
N CYS A 431 0.85 -13.55 9.91
CA CYS A 431 -0.42 -13.02 9.41
C CYS A 431 -1.53 -14.09 9.42
N LYS A 432 -1.26 -15.31 8.94
CA LYS A 432 -2.22 -16.44 9.05
C LYS A 432 -2.58 -16.71 10.50
N GLU A 433 -1.60 -16.75 11.41
CA GLU A 433 -1.87 -17.06 12.81
C GLU A 433 -2.69 -15.93 13.47
N ALA A 434 -2.37 -14.66 13.19
CA ALA A 434 -3.18 -13.53 13.63
C ALA A 434 -4.63 -13.60 13.12
N MET A 435 -4.84 -13.95 11.84
CA MET A 435 -6.17 -14.19 11.28
C MET A 435 -6.88 -15.35 12.00
N GLN A 436 -6.20 -16.47 12.25
CA GLN A 436 -6.78 -17.60 12.98
C GLN A 436 -7.15 -17.24 14.43
N ARG A 437 -6.32 -16.44 15.13
CA ARG A 437 -6.62 -15.97 16.50
C ARG A 437 -7.86 -15.06 16.52
N GLU A 438 -7.99 -14.12 15.59
CA GLU A 438 -9.19 -13.27 15.49
C GLU A 438 -10.44 -14.06 15.06
N VAL A 439 -10.32 -15.03 14.14
CA VAL A 439 -11.44 -15.92 13.77
C VAL A 439 -11.91 -16.74 14.98
N ARG A 440 -10.99 -17.37 15.73
CA ARG A 440 -11.34 -18.08 16.98
C ARG A 440 -12.02 -17.13 17.96
N SER A 441 -11.42 -15.98 18.23
CA SER A 441 -11.98 -15.00 19.17
C SER A 441 -13.35 -14.45 18.74
N ARG A 442 -13.68 -14.42 17.44
CA ARG A 442 -15.04 -14.13 16.96
C ARG A 442 -16.01 -15.28 17.22
N VAL A 443 -15.61 -16.53 16.95
CA VAL A 443 -16.42 -17.72 17.25
C VAL A 443 -16.70 -17.80 18.76
N ASP A 444 -15.68 -17.57 19.61
CA ASP A 444 -15.82 -17.56 21.07
C ASP A 444 -16.79 -16.47 21.54
N ARG A 445 -16.70 -15.25 20.95
CA ARG A 445 -17.62 -14.13 21.22
C ARG A 445 -19.05 -14.46 20.76
N GLU A 446 -19.23 -15.03 19.57
CA GLU A 446 -20.55 -15.46 19.08
C GLU A 446 -21.15 -16.57 19.95
N GLN A 447 -20.36 -17.55 20.38
CA GLN A 447 -20.82 -18.61 21.26
C GLN A 447 -21.26 -18.04 22.62
N ALA A 448 -20.46 -17.17 23.25
CA ALA A 448 -20.82 -16.54 24.52
C ALA A 448 -22.14 -15.72 24.41
N VAL A 449 -22.39 -15.04 23.29
CA VAL A 449 -23.65 -14.34 23.01
C VAL A 449 -24.81 -15.31 22.84
N ARG A 450 -24.63 -16.45 22.15
CA ARG A 450 -25.66 -17.49 22.02
C ARG A 450 -26.00 -18.11 23.38
N GLU A 451 -24.99 -18.44 24.19
CA GLU A 451 -25.17 -18.96 25.55
C GLU A 451 -25.85 -17.93 26.49
N GLU A 452 -25.68 -16.62 26.26
CA GLU A 452 -26.43 -15.59 26.99
C GLU A 452 -27.87 -15.48 26.50
N MET A 453 -28.12 -15.54 25.19
CA MET A 453 -29.48 -15.58 24.64
C MET A 453 -30.24 -16.83 25.13
N GLU A 454 -29.61 -17.99 25.18
CA GLU A 454 -30.21 -19.22 25.69
C GLU A 454 -30.53 -19.13 27.20
N ARG A 455 -29.65 -18.53 28.01
CA ARG A 455 -29.93 -18.24 29.43
C ARG A 455 -31.13 -17.31 29.58
N ARG A 456 -31.15 -16.17 28.88
CA ARG A 456 -32.30 -15.23 28.90
C ARG A 456 -33.60 -15.89 28.41
N LEU A 457 -33.53 -16.77 27.41
CA LEU A 457 -34.68 -17.56 26.94
C LEU A 457 -35.11 -18.65 27.92
N HIS A 458 -34.26 -19.09 28.84
CA HIS A 458 -34.63 -20.00 29.92
C HIS A 458 -35.24 -19.24 31.10
N GLU A 459 -34.66 -18.10 31.48
CA GLU A 459 -35.21 -17.15 32.46
C GLU A 459 -36.64 -16.72 32.09
N VAL A 460 -36.85 -16.22 30.87
CA VAL A 460 -38.18 -15.81 30.37
C VAL A 460 -39.17 -16.97 30.32
N ARG A 461 -38.72 -18.20 30.05
CA ARG A 461 -39.60 -19.39 30.13
C ARG A 461 -39.98 -19.73 31.56
N SER A 462 -39.03 -19.69 32.50
CA SER A 462 -39.30 -19.87 33.94
C SER A 462 -40.28 -18.81 34.46
N ASP A 463 -40.11 -17.54 34.09
CA ASP A 463 -41.01 -16.46 34.49
C ASP A 463 -42.43 -16.67 33.94
N VAL A 464 -42.56 -17.10 32.68
CA VAL A 464 -43.85 -17.43 32.06
C VAL A 464 -44.50 -18.66 32.71
N GLU A 465 -43.73 -19.69 33.06
CA GLU A 465 -44.23 -20.87 33.78
C GLU A 465 -44.71 -20.51 35.20
N VAL A 466 -43.99 -19.64 35.91
CA VAL A 466 -44.39 -19.10 37.22
C VAL A 466 -45.67 -18.28 37.10
N LEU A 467 -45.75 -17.36 36.14
CA LEU A 467 -46.95 -16.53 35.90
C LEU A 467 -48.17 -17.39 35.51
N ALA A 468 -48.00 -18.41 34.65
CA ALA A 468 -49.05 -19.36 34.34
C ALA A 468 -49.50 -20.17 35.58
N GLY A 469 -48.54 -20.60 36.41
CA GLY A 469 -48.82 -21.28 37.68
C GLY A 469 -49.55 -20.43 38.70
N HIS A 470 -49.37 -19.10 38.68
CA HIS A 470 -50.17 -18.15 39.47
C HIS A 470 -51.59 -18.03 38.92
N LEU A 471 -51.77 -17.83 37.61
CA LEU A 471 -53.10 -17.73 36.98
C LEU A 471 -53.95 -18.99 37.24
N TYR A 472 -53.37 -20.18 37.07
CA TYR A 472 -54.05 -21.45 37.40
C TYR A 472 -54.35 -21.63 38.89
N ARG A 473 -53.68 -20.92 39.80
CA ARG A 473 -53.98 -20.90 41.24
C ARG A 473 -55.13 -19.96 41.57
N ASP A 474 -55.16 -18.79 40.95
CA ASP A 474 -56.24 -17.81 41.19
C ASP A 474 -57.58 -18.33 40.62
N ASP A 475 -57.57 -19.05 39.49
CA ASP A 475 -58.76 -19.79 39.00
C ASP A 475 -59.19 -20.93 39.96
N ALA A 476 -58.22 -21.61 40.59
CA ALA A 476 -58.50 -22.60 41.64
C ALA A 476 -59.00 -21.99 42.97
N HIS A 477 -59.05 -20.66 43.09
CA HIS A 477 -59.59 -19.94 44.24
C HIS A 477 -60.85 -19.12 43.89
N SER A 478 -61.00 -18.65 42.64
CA SER A 478 -62.22 -18.01 42.15
C SER A 478 -63.40 -19.00 42.08
N HIS A 479 -63.16 -20.24 41.64
CA HIS A 479 -64.18 -21.28 41.53
C HIS A 479 -64.72 -21.82 42.88
N ALA A 480 -64.17 -21.38 44.02
CA ALA A 480 -64.73 -21.68 45.35
C ALA A 480 -65.95 -20.78 45.71
N SER A 481 -66.17 -19.67 44.98
CA SER A 481 -67.23 -18.70 45.29
C SER A 481 -67.89 -18.12 44.02
N GLY A 482 -68.45 -19.00 43.18
CA GLY A 482 -69.12 -18.61 41.94
C GLY A 482 -70.16 -19.63 41.46
N LYS A 483 -71.33 -19.70 42.11
CA LYS A 483 -72.52 -20.28 41.49
C LYS A 483 -73.17 -19.27 40.55
N ASP A 484 -73.82 -19.81 39.53
CA ASP A 484 -74.81 -19.14 38.67
C ASP A 484 -74.34 -17.86 37.95
N LEU A 485 -73.84 -18.04 36.72
CA LEU A 485 -74.62 -17.80 35.49
C LEU A 485 -73.83 -18.30 34.26
N GLY A 486 -74.53 -18.83 33.24
CA GLY A 486 -73.89 -19.49 32.08
C GLY A 486 -73.96 -18.69 30.78
N GLY A 487 -73.03 -18.94 29.85
CA GLY A 487 -73.05 -18.35 28.50
C GLY A 487 -71.88 -18.75 27.60
N PHE A 488 -72.21 -19.50 26.53
CA PHE A 488 -71.48 -19.74 25.27
C PHE A 488 -70.11 -19.06 25.00
N GLY A 489 -69.13 -19.84 24.50
CA GLY A 489 -67.86 -19.26 24.01
C GLY A 489 -66.84 -20.23 23.36
N SER A 490 -67.27 -21.17 22.51
CA SER A 490 -66.31 -22.07 21.84
C SER A 490 -65.60 -21.36 20.67
N ALA A 491 -64.30 -21.10 20.81
CA ALA A 491 -63.42 -20.59 19.75
C ALA A 491 -62.10 -21.37 19.73
N ARG A 492 -61.63 -21.76 18.54
CA ARG A 492 -60.59 -22.78 18.35
C ARG A 492 -59.44 -22.24 17.50
N LEU A 493 -58.29 -21.99 18.12
CA LEU A 493 -57.01 -21.69 17.50
C LEU A 493 -56.00 -22.69 18.09
N VAL A 494 -55.63 -23.80 17.44
CA VAL A 494 -54.97 -23.91 16.12
C VAL A 494 -53.68 -23.08 16.13
N GLY A 495 -52.59 -23.72 16.54
CA GLY A 495 -51.25 -23.13 16.53
C GLY A 495 -50.67 -23.04 15.13
N HIS A 496 -49.70 -22.15 14.97
CA HIS A 496 -48.97 -21.94 13.73
C HIS A 496 -47.50 -21.64 14.04
N ASP A 497 -46.77 -22.65 14.52
CA ASP A 497 -45.31 -22.57 14.62
C ASP A 497 -44.71 -22.43 13.22
N PHE A 498 -44.04 -21.31 12.97
CA PHE A 498 -43.33 -21.06 11.72
C PHE A 498 -42.05 -21.91 11.68
N GLY A 499 -41.84 -22.59 10.54
CA GLY A 499 -40.78 -23.59 10.42
C GLY A 499 -39.37 -23.02 10.54
N ALA A 500 -38.49 -23.77 11.21
CA ALA A 500 -37.06 -23.51 11.19
C ALA A 500 -36.49 -23.73 9.78
N GLY A 501 -36.16 -22.64 9.08
CA GLY A 501 -35.52 -22.66 7.76
C GLY A 501 -34.16 -21.98 7.81
N ARG A 502 -33.08 -22.74 7.94
CA ARG A 502 -31.71 -22.22 7.76
C ARG A 502 -30.76 -23.29 7.22
N ASP A 503 -30.90 -23.54 5.92
CA ASP A 503 -29.92 -24.31 5.16
C ASP A 503 -28.55 -23.60 5.10
N ALA A 504 -27.54 -24.38 4.73
CA ALA A 504 -26.16 -23.95 4.63
C ALA A 504 -25.91 -22.88 3.56
N TYR A 505 -24.88 -22.06 3.80
CA TYR A 505 -23.90 -21.73 2.75
C TYR A 505 -22.50 -21.83 3.34
N GLY A 506 -21.56 -22.37 2.56
CA GLY A 506 -20.14 -22.46 2.90
C GLY A 506 -19.30 -21.46 2.11
N GLY A 507 -18.05 -21.29 2.56
CA GLY A 507 -16.99 -20.50 1.93
C GLY A 507 -15.65 -20.82 2.58
#